data_AF-A0A9X2EBM6-F1
#
_entry.id   AF-A0A9X2EBM6-F1
#
_cell.length_a   1.000
_cell.length_b   1.000
_cell.length_c   1.000
_cell.angle_alpha   90.00
_cell.angle_beta   90.00
_cell.angle_gamma   90.00
#
_symmetry.space_group_name_H-M   'P 1'
#
loop_
_entity.id
_entity.type
_entity.pdbx_description
1 polymer ?
#
loop_
_entity_poly.entity_id
_entity_poly.type
_entity_poly.pdbx_seq_one_letter_code
_entity_poly.pdbx_strand_id
1 'polypeptide(L)'
;MSVTICSSEWMISGPRGTALADGWYPRIVAERFLTSTRDGDVARAPDPVPFIQGEVTWTNTTGAVQQCWIGTHRAPRVIVAANPNTYVLDDAISWDVALSPDAPAPFAAEDGVGARCQTTPFAANQVGYTRLFRGWDDSVRVDQIGDVPAGHTVHVRYAALYTTPGSWRAPNQGLQVVRAYWARLRLFAAPKDTP
;
A
#
# COMPACT_ATOMS: atom_id res chain seq x y z
N MET A 1 -50.64 16.52 -15.45
CA MET A 1 -50.30 16.25 -14.04
C MET A 1 -48.84 15.84 -13.98
N SER A 2 -47.96 16.66 -13.38
CA SER A 2 -46.58 16.27 -13.08
C SER A 2 -46.51 15.82 -11.63
N VAL A 3 -46.22 14.55 -11.41
CA VAL A 3 -45.93 14.04 -10.06
C VAL A 3 -44.47 14.36 -9.79
N THR A 4 -44.22 15.35 -8.94
CA THR A 4 -42.88 15.65 -8.45
C THR A 4 -42.61 14.76 -7.25
N ILE A 5 -41.73 13.77 -7.41
CA ILE A 5 -41.31 12.89 -6.33
C ILE A 5 -40.20 13.59 -5.55
N CYS A 6 -40.38 13.78 -4.24
CA CYS A 6 -39.31 14.27 -3.38
C CYS A 6 -38.23 13.18 -3.27
N SER A 7 -37.04 13.41 -3.83
CA SER A 7 -35.86 12.57 -3.63
C SER A 7 -34.95 13.20 -2.58
N SER A 8 -34.34 12.38 -1.70
CA SER A 8 -33.22 12.83 -0.86
C SER A 8 -31.96 13.04 -1.72
N GLU A 9 -30.92 13.68 -1.18
CA GLU A 9 -29.68 14.00 -1.93
C GLU A 9 -28.99 12.76 -2.53
N TRP A 10 -29.29 11.57 -2.00
CA TRP A 10 -28.75 10.28 -2.44
C TRP A 10 -29.75 9.42 -3.21
N MET A 11 -30.85 10.00 -3.68
CA MET A 11 -31.83 9.33 -4.51
C MET A 11 -31.96 10.04 -5.86
N ILE A 12 -31.99 9.25 -6.93
CA ILE A 12 -32.36 9.74 -8.26
C ILE A 12 -33.85 9.44 -8.50
N SER A 13 -34.58 10.44 -9.00
CA SER A 13 -35.95 10.28 -9.49
C SER A 13 -35.97 10.53 -10.99
N GLY A 14 -36.54 9.60 -11.75
CA GLY A 14 -36.71 9.73 -13.19
C GLY A 14 -37.98 9.05 -13.70
N PRO A 15 -38.25 9.10 -15.02
CA PRO A 15 -39.47 8.53 -15.61
C PRO A 15 -39.64 7.01 -15.39
N ARG A 16 -38.57 6.33 -14.98
CA ARG A 16 -38.53 4.88 -14.69
C ARG A 16 -38.69 4.55 -13.20
N GLY A 17 -38.81 5.54 -12.32
CA GLY A 17 -38.96 5.34 -10.87
C GLY A 17 -37.90 6.08 -10.05
N THR A 18 -37.69 5.60 -8.83
CA THR A 18 -36.64 6.08 -7.92
C THR A 18 -35.55 5.02 -7.75
N ALA A 19 -34.30 5.45 -7.61
CA ALA A 19 -33.17 4.58 -7.30
C ALA A 19 -32.18 5.33 -6.41
N LEU A 20 -31.19 4.61 -5.90
CA LEU A 20 -30.05 5.22 -5.22
C LEU A 20 -29.20 5.97 -6.26
N ALA A 21 -28.74 7.17 -5.89
CA ALA A 21 -27.81 7.92 -6.71
C ALA A 21 -26.45 7.21 -6.75
N ASP A 22 -25.67 7.41 -7.82
CA ASP A 22 -24.33 6.80 -7.95
C ASP A 22 -23.40 7.14 -6.77
N GLY A 23 -23.63 8.29 -6.12
CA GLY A 23 -22.90 8.70 -4.92
C GLY A 23 -23.17 7.85 -3.68
N TRP A 24 -24.22 7.03 -3.69
CA TRP A 24 -24.54 6.09 -2.62
C TRP A 24 -23.68 4.82 -2.64
N TYR A 25 -23.22 4.42 -3.82
CA TYR A 25 -22.39 3.25 -3.95
C TYR A 25 -20.94 3.58 -3.55
N PRO A 26 -20.19 2.59 -3.02
CA PRO A 26 -18.77 2.74 -2.84
C PRO A 26 -18.09 3.17 -4.14
N ARG A 27 -17.39 4.30 -4.08
CA ARG A 27 -16.70 4.88 -5.24
C ARG A 27 -15.25 5.16 -4.92
N ILE A 28 -14.41 5.08 -5.94
CA ILE A 28 -13.01 5.52 -5.84
C ILE A 28 -13.01 7.05 -5.85
N VAL A 29 -12.60 7.65 -4.74
CA VAL A 29 -12.55 9.12 -4.58
C VAL A 29 -11.16 9.69 -4.83
N ALA A 30 -10.12 8.88 -4.63
CA ALA A 30 -8.76 9.22 -5.00
C ALA A 30 -7.99 7.95 -5.36
N GLU A 31 -7.07 8.09 -6.30
CA GLU A 31 -6.21 7.00 -6.73
C GLU A 31 -4.80 7.51 -6.99
N ARG A 32 -3.81 6.69 -6.61
CA ARG A 32 -2.41 6.94 -6.94
C ARG A 32 -1.74 5.66 -7.39
N PHE A 33 -1.10 5.71 -8.54
CA PHE A 33 -0.19 4.68 -9.01
C PHE A 33 1.24 5.08 -8.65
N LEU A 34 1.94 4.21 -7.95
CA LEU A 34 3.29 4.42 -7.44
C LEU A 34 4.23 3.40 -8.06
N THR A 35 5.36 3.87 -8.58
CA THR A 35 6.39 3.03 -9.18
C THR A 35 7.61 2.96 -8.27
N SER A 36 8.29 1.82 -8.28
CA SER A 36 9.56 1.66 -7.57
C SER A 36 10.64 2.52 -8.20
N THR A 37 11.45 3.15 -7.35
CA THR A 37 12.60 3.98 -7.76
C THR A 37 13.92 3.23 -7.68
N ARG A 38 13.96 2.05 -7.06
CA ARG A 38 15.19 1.31 -6.72
C ARG A 38 15.14 -0.17 -7.06
N ASP A 39 14.29 -0.55 -8.02
CA ASP A 39 14.25 -1.94 -8.47
C ASP A 39 15.56 -2.35 -9.15
N GLY A 40 16.03 -3.57 -8.83
CA GLY A 40 17.23 -4.12 -9.43
C GLY A 40 18.27 -4.49 -8.37
N ASP A 41 19.52 -4.20 -8.66
CA ASP A 41 20.64 -4.56 -7.80
C ASP A 41 20.64 -3.72 -6.52
N VAL A 42 20.79 -4.39 -5.38
CA VAL A 42 20.75 -3.77 -4.05
C VAL A 42 22.06 -3.90 -3.30
N ALA A 43 22.32 -2.91 -2.44
CA ALA A 43 23.43 -2.91 -1.51
C ALA A 43 22.93 -3.08 -0.08
N ARG A 44 23.86 -3.20 0.87
CA ARG A 44 23.55 -3.30 2.30
C ARG A 44 22.69 -2.11 2.74
N ALA A 45 21.59 -2.38 3.41
CA ALA A 45 20.68 -1.39 3.99
C ALA A 45 20.34 -1.82 5.43
N PRO A 46 21.18 -1.52 6.43
CA PRO A 46 20.88 -1.86 7.82
C PRO A 46 19.63 -1.11 8.32
N ASP A 47 19.43 0.12 7.84
CA ASP A 47 18.25 0.93 8.08
C ASP A 47 17.26 0.81 6.91
N PRO A 48 15.94 0.97 7.15
CA PRO A 48 14.93 0.90 6.09
C PRO A 48 15.12 1.96 5.01
N VAL A 49 15.22 1.50 3.76
CA VAL A 49 15.41 2.34 2.58
C VAL A 49 14.16 2.28 1.70
N PRO A 50 13.59 3.42 1.29
CA PRO A 50 12.38 3.42 0.47
C PRO A 50 12.64 2.97 -0.96
N PHE A 51 11.83 2.00 -1.40
CA PHE A 51 11.70 1.55 -2.78
C PHE A 51 10.56 2.27 -3.48
N ILE A 52 9.40 2.28 -2.81
CA ILE A 52 8.19 2.99 -3.24
C ILE A 52 7.79 3.91 -2.09
N GLN A 53 7.53 5.16 -2.39
CA GLN A 53 6.91 6.11 -1.47
C GLN A 53 5.86 6.91 -2.21
N GLY A 54 4.78 7.20 -1.52
CA GLY A 54 3.76 8.07 -2.06
C GLY A 54 2.66 8.36 -1.07
N GLU A 55 1.87 9.36 -1.43
CA GLU A 55 0.77 9.85 -0.62
C GLU A 55 -0.48 10.03 -1.47
N VAL A 56 -1.62 9.93 -0.80
CA VAL A 56 -2.95 10.18 -1.34
C VAL A 56 -3.65 11.10 -0.37
N THR A 57 -4.19 12.20 -0.87
CA THR A 57 -4.99 13.14 -0.10
C THR A 57 -6.35 13.33 -0.75
N TRP A 58 -7.40 13.35 0.05
CA TRP A 58 -8.75 13.58 -0.43
C TRP A 58 -9.59 14.31 0.62
N THR A 59 -10.37 15.30 0.19
CA THR A 59 -11.25 16.08 1.05
C THR A 59 -12.71 15.71 0.82
N ASN A 60 -13.45 15.46 1.90
CA ASN A 60 -14.88 15.22 1.81
C ASN A 60 -15.65 16.53 1.61
N THR A 61 -16.16 16.76 0.41
CA THR A 61 -16.97 17.94 0.05
C THR A 61 -18.47 17.66 -0.01
N THR A 62 -18.92 16.46 0.36
CA THR A 62 -20.29 15.98 0.09
C THR A 62 -21.36 16.44 1.10
N GLY A 63 -21.00 17.27 2.08
CA GLY A 63 -21.93 17.75 3.12
C GLY A 63 -22.32 16.69 4.17
N ALA A 64 -22.30 15.41 3.81
CA ALA A 64 -22.53 14.26 4.70
C ALA A 64 -21.23 13.56 5.14
N VAL A 65 -21.30 12.77 6.21
CA VAL A 65 -20.19 11.92 6.66
C VAL A 65 -19.98 10.77 5.68
N GLN A 66 -18.74 10.53 5.27
CA GLN A 66 -18.38 9.43 4.37
C GLN A 66 -17.52 8.41 5.12
N GLN A 67 -17.89 7.14 5.06
CA GLN A 67 -17.06 6.04 5.51
C GLN A 67 -16.01 5.72 4.43
N CYS A 68 -14.74 5.64 4.82
CA CYS A 68 -13.62 5.47 3.90
C CYS A 68 -12.77 4.25 4.24
N TRP A 69 -12.20 3.65 3.19
CA TRP A 69 -11.21 2.58 3.27
C TRP A 69 -10.22 2.69 2.11
N ILE A 70 -8.99 2.24 2.35
CA ILE A 70 -7.92 2.25 1.36
C ILE A 70 -7.66 0.83 0.88
N GLY A 71 -7.71 0.64 -0.44
CA GLY A 71 -7.23 -0.56 -1.11
C GLY A 71 -5.80 -0.36 -1.60
N THR A 72 -4.87 -1.14 -1.05
CA THR A 72 -3.47 -1.18 -1.44
C THR A 72 -3.24 -2.41 -2.30
N HIS A 73 -3.11 -2.22 -3.60
CA HIS A 73 -2.78 -3.29 -4.56
C HIS A 73 -1.28 -3.24 -4.85
N ARG A 74 -0.59 -4.35 -4.58
CA ARG A 74 0.85 -4.47 -4.73
C ARG A 74 1.17 -5.41 -5.88
N ALA A 75 2.16 -5.02 -6.67
CA ALA A 75 2.74 -5.90 -7.65
C ALA A 75 3.38 -7.14 -7.00
N PRO A 76 3.57 -8.24 -7.76
CA PRO A 76 4.39 -9.36 -7.34
C PRO A 76 5.77 -8.89 -6.86
N ARG A 77 6.26 -9.45 -5.75
CA ARG A 77 7.58 -9.08 -5.21
C ARG A 77 8.62 -10.13 -5.61
N VAL A 78 9.84 -9.71 -5.91
CA VAL A 78 10.93 -10.65 -6.23
C VAL A 78 12.17 -10.30 -5.43
N ILE A 79 12.72 -11.30 -4.75
CA ILE A 79 14.00 -11.22 -4.05
C ILE A 79 14.90 -12.35 -4.52
N VAL A 80 16.10 -12.00 -4.98
CA VAL A 80 17.20 -12.90 -5.25
C VAL A 80 18.24 -12.71 -4.16
N ALA A 81 18.23 -13.62 -3.18
CA ALA A 81 19.10 -13.55 -2.03
C ALA A 81 20.39 -14.36 -2.26
N ALA A 82 21.55 -13.70 -2.10
CA ALA A 82 22.85 -14.37 -2.06
C ALA A 82 23.16 -14.83 -0.62
N ASN A 83 23.73 -16.03 -0.45
CA ASN A 83 24.24 -16.48 0.85
C ASN A 83 25.47 -15.66 1.29
N PRO A 84 25.60 -15.21 2.56
CA PRO A 84 24.72 -15.42 3.72
C PRO A 84 23.89 -14.19 4.12
N ASN A 85 23.26 -13.52 3.15
CA ASN A 85 22.56 -12.27 3.38
C ASN A 85 21.05 -12.50 3.58
N THR A 86 20.44 -11.61 4.37
CA THR A 86 19.00 -11.52 4.58
C THR A 86 18.48 -10.24 3.95
N TYR A 87 17.31 -10.34 3.32
CA TYR A 87 16.66 -9.26 2.59
C TYR A 87 15.21 -9.25 3.05
N VAL A 88 14.70 -8.08 3.35
CA VAL A 88 13.30 -7.87 3.71
C VAL A 88 12.78 -6.65 2.97
N LEU A 89 11.57 -6.74 2.44
CA LEU A 89 10.83 -5.63 1.85
C LEU A 89 9.49 -5.55 2.57
N ASP A 90 9.35 -4.53 3.41
CA ASP A 90 8.18 -4.30 4.24
C ASP A 90 7.37 -3.14 3.67
N ASP A 91 6.11 -3.41 3.39
CA ASP A 91 5.09 -2.43 3.11
C ASP A 91 4.50 -1.90 4.41
N ALA A 92 4.28 -0.59 4.46
CA ALA A 92 3.66 0.08 5.58
C ALA A 92 2.76 1.19 5.09
N ILE A 93 1.62 1.35 5.76
CA ILE A 93 0.63 2.38 5.46
C ILE A 93 0.27 3.13 6.74
N SER A 94 0.00 4.41 6.61
CA SER A 94 -0.44 5.24 7.72
C SER A 94 -1.42 6.27 7.20
N TRP A 95 -2.34 6.69 8.05
CA TRP A 95 -3.33 7.68 7.67
C TRP A 95 -3.70 8.57 8.84
N ASP A 96 -4.19 9.76 8.50
CA ASP A 96 -4.78 10.71 9.43
C ASP A 96 -6.00 11.38 8.79
N VAL A 97 -6.97 11.74 9.62
CA VAL A 97 -8.24 12.36 9.22
C VAL A 97 -8.49 13.59 10.09
N ALA A 98 -8.40 14.76 9.47
CA ALA A 98 -8.58 16.04 10.16
C ALA A 98 -8.96 17.12 9.15
N LEU A 99 -9.23 18.34 9.62
CA LEU A 99 -9.36 19.51 8.72
C LEU A 99 -8.04 19.78 7.96
N SER A 100 -6.91 19.56 8.61
CA SER A 100 -5.56 19.66 8.04
C SER A 100 -4.71 18.48 8.54
N PRO A 101 -4.86 17.29 7.94
CA PRO A 101 -4.24 16.06 8.42
C PRO A 101 -2.75 15.96 8.07
N ASP A 102 -1.98 15.31 8.93
CA ASP A 102 -0.59 14.93 8.65
C ASP A 102 -0.34 13.50 9.14
N ALA A 103 -0.49 12.55 8.21
CA ALA A 103 -0.23 11.15 8.52
C ALA A 103 1.24 10.96 8.91
N PRO A 104 1.55 10.17 9.95
CA PRO A 104 2.93 9.90 10.32
C PRO A 104 3.71 9.22 9.18
N ALA A 105 5.04 9.24 9.22
CA ALA A 105 5.81 8.47 8.25
C ALA A 105 5.63 6.97 8.51
N PRO A 106 5.21 6.18 7.50
CA PRO A 106 5.04 4.73 7.66
C PRO A 106 6.40 4.06 7.89
N PHE A 107 6.44 3.08 8.81
CA PHE A 107 7.68 2.41 9.22
C PHE A 107 7.64 0.89 8.93
N ALA A 108 8.81 0.31 8.68
CA ALA A 108 9.01 -1.06 8.19
C ALA A 108 8.67 -2.15 9.22
N ALA A 109 7.39 -2.41 9.46
CA ALA A 109 6.97 -3.46 10.40
C ALA A 109 5.55 -4.05 10.19
N GLU A 110 4.79 -3.63 9.17
CA GLU A 110 3.39 -4.07 9.07
C GLU A 110 3.21 -5.36 8.28
N ASP A 111 3.56 -5.34 7.00
CA ASP A 111 3.29 -6.44 6.07
C ASP A 111 4.39 -6.49 5.02
N GLY A 112 5.04 -7.64 4.82
CA GLY A 112 6.25 -7.68 4.02
C GLY A 112 6.66 -9.05 3.55
N VAL A 113 7.70 -9.07 2.72
CA VAL A 113 8.31 -10.28 2.18
C VAL A 113 9.78 -10.34 2.55
N GLY A 114 10.26 -11.54 2.86
CA GLY A 114 11.64 -11.75 3.28
C GLY A 114 12.26 -13.00 2.68
N ALA A 115 13.53 -12.91 2.35
CA ALA A 115 14.35 -14.05 1.94
C ALA A 115 15.68 -14.05 2.70
N ARG A 116 16.00 -15.20 3.28
CA ARG A 116 17.30 -15.49 3.88
C ARG A 116 17.82 -16.77 3.25
N CYS A 117 19.05 -16.71 2.74
CA CYS A 117 19.79 -17.91 2.39
C CYS A 117 20.93 -18.03 3.39
N GLN A 118 20.89 -19.07 4.21
CA GLN A 118 22.00 -19.43 5.09
C GLN A 118 22.30 -20.90 4.88
N THR A 119 23.27 -21.19 4.03
CA THR A 119 23.82 -22.55 3.94
C THR A 119 24.98 -22.66 4.91
N THR A 120 24.95 -23.69 5.75
CA THR A 120 26.04 -23.99 6.66
C THR A 120 27.24 -24.53 5.87
N PRO A 121 28.46 -24.06 6.16
CA PRO A 121 29.67 -24.67 5.64
C PRO A 121 29.75 -26.15 6.02
N PHE A 122 30.19 -27.03 5.11
CA PHE A 122 30.60 -28.41 5.47
C PHE A 122 31.90 -28.44 6.31
N ALA A 123 32.63 -27.32 6.36
CA ALA A 123 33.82 -27.09 7.20
C ALA A 123 33.91 -25.62 7.63
N ALA A 124 34.47 -25.31 8.81
CA ALA A 124 34.42 -23.98 9.45
C ALA A 124 34.89 -22.76 8.60
N ASN A 125 35.56 -22.97 7.47
CA ASN A 125 36.08 -21.91 6.58
C ASN A 125 35.51 -21.90 5.15
N GLN A 126 34.44 -22.66 4.84
CA GLN A 126 33.86 -22.70 3.50
C GLN A 126 32.53 -21.96 3.40
N VAL A 127 32.50 -20.78 2.76
CA VAL A 127 31.22 -20.16 2.39
C VAL A 127 30.71 -20.82 1.12
N GLY A 128 29.66 -21.64 1.22
CA GLY A 128 28.97 -22.18 0.06
C GLY A 128 28.20 -21.05 -0.65
N TYR A 129 28.66 -20.59 -1.80
CA TYR A 129 27.95 -19.56 -2.56
C TYR A 129 26.72 -20.16 -3.23
N THR A 130 25.54 -19.77 -2.75
CA THR A 130 24.25 -20.18 -3.32
C THR A 130 23.34 -18.96 -3.48
N ARG A 131 22.30 -19.14 -4.30
CA ARG A 131 21.28 -18.13 -4.57
C ARG A 131 19.92 -18.71 -4.26
N LEU A 132 19.09 -17.93 -3.60
CA LEU A 132 17.68 -18.21 -3.40
C LEU A 132 16.88 -17.23 -4.26
N PHE A 133 16.14 -17.76 -5.23
CA PHE A 133 15.19 -16.99 -6.04
C PHE A 133 13.82 -17.15 -5.40
N ARG A 134 13.25 -16.05 -4.90
CA ARG A 134 11.92 -16.06 -4.29
C ARG A 134 11.05 -15.00 -4.93
N GLY A 135 9.97 -15.44 -5.56
CA GLY A 135 8.89 -14.60 -6.02
C GLY A 135 7.69 -14.75 -5.09
N TRP A 136 6.92 -13.69 -4.97
CA TRP A 136 5.60 -13.66 -4.34
C TRP A 136 4.61 -13.10 -5.34
N ASP A 137 3.39 -13.61 -5.29
CA ASP A 137 2.30 -13.16 -6.15
C ASP A 137 1.86 -11.73 -5.82
N ASP A 138 1.03 -11.16 -6.68
CA ASP A 138 0.35 -9.91 -6.41
C ASP A 138 -0.57 -10.03 -5.19
N SER A 139 -0.77 -8.92 -4.49
CA SER A 139 -1.64 -8.93 -3.31
C SER A 139 -2.41 -7.65 -3.17
N VAL A 140 -3.64 -7.77 -2.68
CA VAL A 140 -4.50 -6.64 -2.35
C VAL A 140 -4.80 -6.68 -0.86
N ARG A 141 -4.49 -5.59 -0.17
CA ARG A 141 -4.86 -5.36 1.22
C ARG A 141 -5.88 -4.23 1.27
N VAL A 142 -6.86 -4.33 2.14
CA VAL A 142 -7.85 -3.28 2.38
C VAL A 142 -7.77 -2.88 3.85
N ASP A 143 -7.54 -1.60 4.11
CA ASP A 143 -7.48 -1.03 5.45
C ASP A 143 -8.64 -0.05 5.66
N GLN A 144 -9.35 -0.20 6.77
CA GLN A 144 -10.46 0.69 7.11
C GLN A 144 -9.91 1.97 7.75
N ILE A 145 -10.16 3.10 7.10
CA ILE A 145 -9.77 4.43 7.62
C ILE A 145 -10.79 4.89 8.66
N GLY A 146 -12.07 4.62 8.40
CA GLY A 146 -13.18 5.02 9.26
C GLY A 146 -13.95 6.19 8.67
N ASP A 147 -14.52 7.02 9.54
CA ASP A 147 -15.43 8.08 9.14
C ASP A 147 -14.70 9.38 8.84
N VAL A 148 -15.10 10.04 7.77
CA VAL A 148 -14.57 11.32 7.31
C VAL A 148 -15.70 12.33 7.32
N PRO A 149 -15.74 13.24 8.30
CA PRO A 149 -16.77 14.27 8.35
C PRO A 149 -16.69 15.21 7.13
N ALA A 150 -17.78 15.92 6.85
CA ALA A 150 -17.77 16.94 5.82
C ALA A 150 -16.71 18.03 6.12
N GLY A 151 -16.01 18.47 5.07
CA GLY A 151 -14.90 19.44 5.17
C GLY A 151 -13.58 18.86 5.69
N HIS A 152 -13.56 17.62 6.20
CA HIS A 152 -12.32 16.98 6.62
C HIS A 152 -11.59 16.36 5.43
N THR A 153 -10.27 16.29 5.57
CA THR A 153 -9.36 15.68 4.61
C THR A 153 -8.79 14.40 5.21
N VAL A 154 -8.68 13.38 4.37
CA VAL A 154 -7.92 12.16 4.62
C VAL A 154 -6.56 12.33 3.97
N HIS A 155 -5.51 12.04 4.72
CA HIS A 155 -4.16 11.95 4.21
C HIS A 155 -3.63 10.55 4.49
N VAL A 156 -3.23 9.85 3.43
CA VAL A 156 -2.67 8.49 3.48
C VAL A 156 -1.25 8.54 2.97
N ARG A 157 -0.32 7.91 3.71
CA ARG A 157 1.06 7.70 3.29
C ARG A 157 1.35 6.22 3.20
N TYR A 158 2.03 5.83 2.13
CA TYR A 158 2.47 4.47 1.88
C TYR A 158 3.97 4.43 1.61
N ALA A 159 4.65 3.43 2.17
CA ALA A 159 6.02 3.13 1.82
C ALA A 159 6.24 1.62 1.69
N ALA A 160 7.00 1.23 0.67
CA ALA A 160 7.67 -0.06 0.60
C ALA A 160 9.14 0.16 0.96
N LEU A 161 9.59 -0.44 2.05
CA LEU A 161 10.87 -0.20 2.68
C LEU A 161 11.72 -1.47 2.64
N TYR A 162 12.93 -1.35 2.11
CA TYR A 162 13.90 -2.44 2.04
C TYR A 162 14.87 -2.39 3.21
N THR A 163 15.13 -3.53 3.83
CA THR A 163 16.14 -3.70 4.88
C THR A 163 16.95 -4.97 4.67
N THR A 164 18.17 -4.96 5.21
CA THR A 164 19.05 -6.12 5.30
C THR A 164 19.36 -6.42 6.76
N PRO A 165 18.41 -7.02 7.50
CA PRO A 165 18.61 -7.30 8.91
C PRO A 165 19.68 -8.38 9.11
N GLY A 166 20.47 -8.25 10.18
CA GLY A 166 21.47 -9.24 10.55
C GLY A 166 22.80 -9.13 9.79
N SER A 167 23.46 -10.27 9.60
CA SER A 167 24.79 -10.31 9.00
C SER A 167 24.73 -10.02 7.50
N TRP A 168 25.49 -9.01 7.07
CA TRP A 168 25.75 -8.75 5.66
C TRP A 168 27.21 -9.06 5.35
N ARG A 169 27.45 -9.93 4.37
CA ARG A 169 28.76 -10.05 3.73
C ARG A 169 28.65 -9.51 2.32
N ALA A 170 29.52 -8.57 1.99
CA ALA A 170 29.68 -8.11 0.61
C ALA A 170 30.05 -9.33 -0.23
N PRO A 171 29.23 -9.75 -1.20
CA PRO A 171 29.59 -10.89 -2.03
C PRO A 171 30.75 -10.47 -2.95
N ASN A 172 31.79 -11.31 -3.06
CA ASN A 172 32.79 -11.14 -4.12
C ASN A 172 32.18 -11.40 -5.50
N GLN A 173 31.09 -12.17 -5.58
CA GLN A 173 30.18 -12.28 -6.73
C GLN A 173 28.80 -12.73 -6.26
N GLY A 174 27.74 -12.04 -6.66
CA GLY A 174 26.37 -12.49 -6.42
C GLY A 174 25.35 -11.47 -6.90
N LEU A 175 24.52 -11.87 -7.85
CA LEU A 175 23.32 -11.13 -8.25
C LEU A 175 22.41 -11.00 -7.01
N GLN A 176 22.25 -9.79 -6.49
CA GLN A 176 21.40 -9.47 -5.34
C GLN A 176 20.34 -8.51 -5.82
N VAL A 177 19.17 -9.05 -6.11
CA VAL A 177 18.10 -8.28 -6.76
C VAL A 177 16.90 -8.22 -5.85
N VAL A 178 16.37 -7.02 -5.65
CA VAL A 178 15.07 -6.81 -5.02
C VAL A 178 14.22 -6.00 -5.98
N ARG A 179 12.98 -6.44 -6.19
CA ARG A 179 12.02 -5.75 -7.05
C ARG A 179 10.68 -5.64 -6.38
N ALA A 180 10.20 -4.41 -6.31
CA ALA A 180 8.88 -4.02 -5.85
C ALA A 180 7.94 -3.71 -7.04
N TYR A 181 8.46 -3.22 -8.17
CA TYR A 181 7.71 -2.79 -9.36
C TYR A 181 6.77 -1.61 -9.11
N TRP A 182 5.61 -1.86 -8.51
CA TRP A 182 4.59 -0.84 -8.29
C TRP A 182 3.67 -1.15 -7.10
N ALA A 183 2.97 -0.12 -6.67
CA ALA A 183 1.85 -0.19 -5.75
C ALA A 183 0.76 0.78 -6.23
N ARG A 184 -0.50 0.39 -6.11
CA ARG A 184 -1.65 1.20 -6.49
C ARG A 184 -2.54 1.39 -5.27
N LEU A 185 -2.67 2.64 -4.87
CA LEU A 185 -3.49 3.08 -3.75
C LEU A 185 -4.84 3.55 -4.29
N ARG A 186 -5.93 2.99 -3.80
CA ARG A 186 -7.30 3.39 -4.14
C ARG A 186 -8.07 3.72 -2.87
N LEU A 187 -8.41 4.98 -2.70
CA LEU A 187 -9.27 5.42 -1.61
C LEU A 187 -10.72 5.28 -2.06
N PHE A 188 -11.47 4.50 -1.30
CA PHE A 188 -12.90 4.32 -1.49
C PHE A 188 -13.66 5.12 -0.45
N ALA A 189 -14.81 5.67 -0.85
CA ALA A 189 -15.74 6.31 0.05
C ALA A 189 -17.18 5.86 -0.26
N ALA A 190 -17.98 5.74 0.79
CA ALA A 190 -19.42 5.58 0.73
C ALA A 190 -20.08 6.46 1.81
N PRO A 191 -21.32 6.95 1.62
CA PRO A 191 -22.05 7.65 2.68
C PRO A 191 -22.24 6.76 3.91
N LYS A 192 -22.05 7.33 5.11
CA LYS A 192 -22.21 6.59 6.38
C LYS A 192 -23.67 6.50 6.82
N ASP A 193 -24.40 7.61 6.72
CA ASP A 193 -25.77 7.70 7.21
C ASP A 193 -26.71 7.01 6.21
N THR A 194 -26.95 5.73 6.45
CA THR A 194 -28.14 5.03 5.96
C THR A 194 -29.38 5.68 6.59
N PRO A 195 -30.42 6.07 5.82
CA PRO A 195 -31.68 6.54 6.39
C PRO A 195 -32.35 5.48 7.27
#